data_AF-A0A7Y0ZMD1-F1
#
_entry.id   AF-A0A7Y0ZMD1-F1
#
_cell.length_a   1.000
_cell.length_b   1.000
_cell.length_c   1.000
_cell.angle_alpha   90.00
_cell.angle_beta   90.00
_cell.angle_gamma   90.00
#
_symmetry.space_group_name_H-M   'P 1'
#
loop_
_entity.id
_entity.type
_entity.pdbx_description
1 polymer ?
#
loop_
_entity_poly.entity_id
_entity_poly.type
_entity_poly.pdbx_seq_one_letter_code
_entity_poly.pdbx_strand_id
1 'polypeptide(L)'
;MQQLITDYTYPKTPDEVTSLHVRRQIKQTFGKDIDPDKTYLVSIQYDHRTNAPPYSGVIVQKISLTQAARLNQQDEPEFHGALRSKEDGPFEIRQSSRHTHDPDGFGRFARPNESGFTSHFQGIYTEPSQATAHLYDASNRVDISATDFKQMVWDNSYKSPYDQYLNSYWNSNSRHAYAQASRGAFLQASHWSLSENDRQIAMGAAGLPADQSYQSLSHNDLIQPYKADPNLQTKFLTFKGFNMRAFYTLDKSTGRVLLYLPGHGSMLKGFDSKKHMNKWLAEQLKDPQQVDSFKLYFRPQDRPDEFLSKGIDALIDNTRNVLNSDLPVATQEKLGYFDEGGLFDGQVVQGNPFEELQQRTEQDLKNATRFQFVLNRDVTAKTAFKYLNWAKYGLLLLAPLGIAFPPLGAALTVASVSVGAAELGVGIDSYINKRPEADKLISEGTAKTFVPLFTSGLGNAFKPISSTISAWAFNP
;
A
#
# COMPACT_ATOMS: atom_id res chain seq x y z
N MET A 1 -1.17 -10.31 -24.11
CA MET A 1 -0.70 -10.00 -22.74
C MET A 1 -1.50 -8.88 -22.10
N GLN A 2 -1.65 -7.71 -22.70
CA GLN A 2 -2.40 -6.60 -22.11
C GLN A 2 -3.86 -6.98 -21.77
N GLN A 3 -4.50 -7.78 -22.61
CA GLN A 3 -5.83 -8.33 -22.36
C GLN A 3 -5.92 -9.23 -21.10
N LEU A 4 -4.86 -10.01 -20.80
CA LEU A 4 -4.83 -10.82 -19.57
C LEU A 4 -4.86 -9.96 -18.30
N ILE A 5 -4.47 -8.68 -18.42
CA ILE A 5 -4.31 -7.78 -17.28
C ILE A 5 -5.50 -6.82 -17.17
N THR A 6 -6.08 -6.38 -18.30
CA THR A 6 -7.27 -5.51 -18.31
C THR A 6 -8.52 -6.18 -17.77
N ASP A 7 -8.60 -7.51 -17.85
CA ASP A 7 -9.80 -8.27 -17.48
C ASP A 7 -9.86 -8.56 -15.96
N TYR A 8 -8.79 -8.27 -15.20
CA TYR A 8 -8.77 -8.44 -13.76
C TYR A 8 -9.41 -7.25 -13.03
N THR A 9 -10.42 -7.54 -12.21
CA THR A 9 -11.03 -6.56 -11.30
C THR A 9 -10.39 -6.64 -9.93
N TYR A 10 -9.76 -5.55 -9.49
CA TYR A 10 -9.17 -5.45 -8.15
C TYR A 10 -10.23 -5.58 -7.03
N PRO A 11 -9.86 -6.17 -5.87
CA PRO A 11 -10.73 -6.10 -4.71
C PRO A 11 -10.87 -4.64 -4.26
N LYS A 12 -12.05 -4.31 -3.75
CA LYS A 12 -12.32 -3.05 -3.07
C LYS A 12 -11.45 -2.93 -1.83
N THR A 13 -11.04 -1.71 -1.53
CA THR A 13 -10.30 -1.36 -0.33
C THR A 13 -11.19 -1.49 0.92
N PRO A 14 -10.58 -1.55 2.13
CA PRO A 14 -11.33 -1.48 3.39
C PRO A 14 -12.23 -0.26 3.49
N ASP A 15 -11.76 0.90 3.04
CA ASP A 15 -12.50 2.17 3.11
C ASP A 15 -13.69 2.16 2.13
N GLU A 16 -13.53 1.67 0.89
CA GLU A 16 -14.64 1.57 -0.06
C GLU A 16 -15.78 0.66 0.44
N VAL A 17 -15.45 -0.47 1.06
CA VAL A 17 -16.46 -1.36 1.64
C VAL A 17 -17.08 -0.72 2.89
N THR A 18 -16.27 -0.13 3.76
CA THR A 18 -16.74 0.54 4.98
C THR A 18 -17.68 1.70 4.64
N SER A 19 -17.33 2.54 3.67
CA SER A 19 -18.13 3.67 3.18
C SER A 19 -19.54 3.22 2.75
N LEU A 20 -19.65 2.13 1.99
CA LEU A 20 -20.95 1.56 1.59
C LEU A 20 -21.80 1.08 2.79
N HIS A 21 -21.16 0.53 3.83
CA HIS A 21 -21.85 0.10 5.05
C HIS A 21 -22.26 1.29 5.92
N VAL A 22 -21.37 2.24 6.14
CA VAL A 22 -21.61 3.46 6.92
C VAL A 22 -22.74 4.27 6.29
N ARG A 23 -22.70 4.53 4.98
CA ARG A 23 -23.77 5.28 4.28
C ARG A 23 -25.14 4.63 4.48
N ARG A 24 -25.22 3.31 4.32
CA ARG A 24 -26.46 2.56 4.52
C ARG A 24 -26.95 2.63 5.96
N GLN A 25 -26.07 2.47 6.93
CA GLN A 25 -26.45 2.52 8.35
C GLN A 25 -26.85 3.94 8.77
N ILE A 26 -26.18 4.98 8.29
CA ILE A 26 -26.59 6.36 8.55
C ILE A 26 -28.00 6.63 7.99
N LYS A 27 -28.30 6.12 6.79
CA LYS A 27 -29.64 6.21 6.20
C LYS A 27 -30.69 5.45 7.00
N GLN A 28 -30.35 4.27 7.52
CA GLN A 28 -31.27 3.43 8.30
C GLN A 28 -31.52 3.98 9.71
N THR A 29 -30.46 4.44 10.39
CA THR A 29 -30.51 4.90 11.79
C THR A 29 -30.98 6.34 11.91
N PHE A 30 -30.52 7.22 11.02
CA PHE A 30 -30.75 8.68 11.12
C PHE A 30 -31.61 9.25 9.99
N GLY A 31 -32.02 8.44 9.01
CA GLY A 31 -32.83 8.90 7.89
C GLY A 31 -32.10 9.85 6.93
N LYS A 32 -30.76 9.94 7.01
CA LYS A 32 -29.96 10.85 6.18
C LYS A 32 -29.16 10.09 5.11
N ASP A 33 -29.15 10.61 3.88
CA ASP A 33 -28.37 10.04 2.77
C ASP A 33 -27.16 10.94 2.50
N ILE A 34 -26.06 10.68 3.20
CA ILE A 34 -24.82 11.45 3.11
C ILE A 34 -23.68 10.59 2.56
N ASP A 35 -22.71 11.24 1.94
CA ASP A 35 -21.46 10.60 1.51
C ASP A 35 -20.47 10.59 2.71
N PRO A 36 -20.18 9.43 3.32
CA PRO A 36 -19.33 9.34 4.50
C PRO A 36 -17.85 9.62 4.20
N ASP A 37 -17.44 9.60 2.92
CA ASP A 37 -16.08 9.98 2.51
C ASP A 37 -15.91 11.50 2.37
N LYS A 38 -17.04 12.24 2.26
CA LYS A 38 -17.10 13.71 2.17
C LYS A 38 -17.76 14.37 3.37
N THR A 39 -18.00 13.59 4.42
CA THR A 39 -18.52 14.05 5.69
C THR A 39 -17.53 13.65 6.78
N TYR A 40 -17.31 14.52 7.74
CA TYR A 40 -16.20 14.41 8.68
C TYR A 40 -16.68 14.52 10.11
N LEU A 41 -16.09 13.72 10.99
CA LEU A 41 -16.06 13.97 12.42
C LEU A 41 -14.98 15.03 12.68
N VAL A 42 -15.39 16.20 13.18
CA VAL A 42 -14.53 17.36 13.37
C VAL A 42 -14.50 17.74 14.84
N SER A 43 -13.31 17.86 15.41
CA SER A 43 -13.08 18.35 16.77
C SER A 43 -12.44 19.74 16.69
N ILE A 44 -13.10 20.73 17.29
CA ILE A 44 -12.70 22.14 17.26
C ILE A 44 -12.37 22.57 18.69
N GLN A 45 -11.20 23.17 18.88
CA GLN A 45 -10.87 23.96 20.07
C GLN A 45 -11.12 25.43 19.76
N TYR A 46 -11.76 26.17 20.67
CA TYR A 46 -12.13 27.54 20.39
C TYR A 46 -12.05 28.46 21.61
N ASP A 47 -11.93 29.75 21.34
CA ASP A 47 -11.89 30.82 22.33
C ASP A 47 -13.31 31.23 22.70
N HIS A 48 -13.70 30.90 23.94
CA HIS A 48 -15.02 31.23 24.48
C HIS A 48 -15.02 32.53 25.28
N ARG A 49 -13.86 33.19 25.46
CA ARG A 49 -13.73 34.36 26.37
C ARG A 49 -14.55 35.57 25.93
N THR A 50 -14.85 35.68 24.63
CA THR A 50 -15.65 36.78 24.08
C THR A 50 -17.16 36.61 24.32
N ASN A 51 -17.61 35.43 24.76
CA ASN A 51 -19.03 35.06 24.98
C ASN A 51 -19.99 35.43 23.83
N ALA A 52 -19.47 35.64 22.62
CA ALA A 52 -20.23 36.03 21.45
C ALA A 52 -19.70 35.30 20.20
N PRO A 53 -20.57 34.58 19.46
CA PRO A 53 -20.22 33.96 18.19
C PRO A 53 -20.03 35.00 17.05
N PRO A 54 -19.30 34.66 15.97
CA PRO A 54 -18.62 33.40 15.75
C PRO A 54 -17.40 33.23 16.67
N TYR A 55 -17.26 32.03 17.24
CA TYR A 55 -16.14 31.74 18.12
C TYR A 55 -14.90 31.43 17.29
N SER A 56 -13.79 32.10 17.61
CA SER A 56 -12.54 31.87 16.90
C SER A 56 -11.90 30.55 17.36
N GLY A 57 -11.61 29.63 16.44
CA GLY A 57 -11.15 28.29 16.78
C GLY A 57 -10.13 27.68 15.84
N VAL A 58 -9.68 26.47 16.18
CA VAL A 58 -8.75 25.64 15.42
C VAL A 58 -9.26 24.20 15.37
N ILE A 59 -9.09 23.55 14.23
CA ILE A 59 -9.44 22.14 14.05
C ILE A 59 -8.29 21.31 14.60
N VAL A 60 -8.56 20.48 15.62
CA VAL A 60 -7.57 19.56 16.20
C VAL A 60 -7.77 18.12 15.76
N GLN A 61 -8.93 17.80 15.17
CA GLN A 61 -9.16 16.55 14.47
C GLN A 61 -10.15 16.74 13.33
N LYS A 62 -9.86 16.12 12.18
CA LYS A 62 -10.77 15.98 11.05
C LYS A 62 -10.54 14.63 10.38
N ILE A 63 -11.54 13.76 10.47
CA ILE A 63 -11.48 12.40 9.93
C ILE A 63 -12.81 12.08 9.23
N SER A 64 -12.77 11.41 8.08
CA SER A 64 -14.02 11.05 7.37
C SER A 64 -14.85 10.08 8.21
N LEU A 65 -16.17 10.05 8.03
CA LEU A 65 -17.02 9.10 8.75
C LEU A 65 -16.65 7.65 8.40
N THR A 66 -16.21 7.38 7.18
CA THR A 66 -15.68 6.08 6.76
C THR A 66 -14.46 5.67 7.59
N GLN A 67 -13.46 6.55 7.70
CA GLN A 67 -12.23 6.26 8.44
C GLN A 67 -12.50 6.19 9.95
N ALA A 68 -13.35 7.07 10.49
CA ALA A 68 -13.76 7.05 11.88
C ALA A 68 -14.47 5.73 12.25
N ALA A 69 -15.29 5.20 11.34
CA ALA A 69 -15.95 3.91 11.49
C ALA A 69 -14.94 2.74 11.44
N ARG A 70 -14.05 2.72 10.44
CA ARG A 70 -13.03 1.66 10.28
C ARG A 70 -12.06 1.60 11.47
N LEU A 71 -11.65 2.77 11.96
CA LEU A 71 -10.71 2.92 13.06
C LEU A 71 -11.38 2.97 14.44
N ASN A 72 -12.70 2.72 14.49
CA ASN A 72 -13.49 2.70 15.72
C ASN A 72 -13.20 3.92 16.61
N GLN A 73 -13.38 5.12 16.07
CA GLN A 73 -13.02 6.38 16.70
C GLN A 73 -13.94 6.68 17.90
N GLN A 74 -13.62 6.13 19.08
CA GLN A 74 -14.36 6.39 20.32
C GLN A 74 -13.78 7.57 21.11
N ASP A 75 -12.46 7.65 21.20
CA ASP A 75 -11.77 8.70 21.95
C ASP A 75 -11.89 10.06 21.27
N GLU A 76 -11.92 11.11 22.10
CA GLU A 76 -11.72 12.48 21.66
C GLU A 76 -10.21 12.82 21.66
N PRO A 77 -9.74 13.77 20.84
CA PRO A 77 -8.35 14.18 20.84
C PRO A 77 -7.97 14.89 22.15
N GLU A 78 -6.67 15.08 22.39
CA GLU A 78 -6.23 15.84 23.56
C GLU A 78 -6.64 17.31 23.42
N PHE A 79 -7.39 17.80 24.42
CA PHE A 79 -7.88 19.17 24.45
C PHE A 79 -7.06 20.13 25.33
N HIS A 80 -5.94 19.66 25.89
CA HIS A 80 -5.01 20.45 26.71
C HIS A 80 -5.70 21.31 27.79
N GLY A 81 -6.70 20.74 28.46
CA GLY A 81 -7.48 21.40 29.50
C GLY A 81 -8.68 22.23 29.02
N ALA A 82 -8.94 22.32 27.70
CA ALA A 82 -10.16 22.98 27.20
C ALA A 82 -11.42 22.18 27.60
N LEU A 83 -12.42 22.88 28.10
CA LEU A 83 -13.64 22.29 28.64
C LEU A 83 -14.63 21.95 27.53
N ARG A 84 -15.34 20.82 27.68
CA ARG A 84 -16.37 20.42 26.72
C ARG A 84 -17.53 21.40 26.77
N SER A 85 -17.82 22.05 25.66
CA SER A 85 -18.94 22.98 25.55
C SER A 85 -20.16 22.30 24.94
N LYS A 86 -21.34 22.82 25.31
CA LYS A 86 -22.60 22.50 24.63
C LYS A 86 -22.89 23.42 23.45
N GLU A 87 -22.14 24.53 23.35
CA GLU A 87 -22.26 25.45 22.22
C GLU A 87 -21.64 24.81 20.98
N ASP A 88 -22.37 24.92 19.88
CA ASP A 88 -22.16 24.16 18.66
C ASP A 88 -21.84 25.07 17.45
N GLY A 89 -21.42 26.30 17.74
CA GLY A 89 -20.95 27.30 16.78
C GLY A 89 -21.84 28.56 16.71
N PRO A 90 -21.70 29.37 15.65
CA PRO A 90 -20.75 29.24 14.55
C PRO A 90 -19.28 29.38 14.99
N PHE A 91 -18.39 28.65 14.32
CA PHE A 91 -16.94 28.70 14.55
C PHE A 91 -16.22 29.30 13.34
N GLU A 92 -15.39 30.29 13.58
CA GLU A 92 -14.47 30.86 12.60
C GLU A 92 -13.07 30.29 12.80
N ILE A 93 -12.64 29.43 11.88
CA ILE A 93 -11.38 28.70 11.95
C ILE A 93 -10.21 29.62 11.55
N ARG A 94 -9.27 29.78 12.47
CA ARG A 94 -8.07 30.60 12.29
C ARG A 94 -7.17 30.05 11.18
N GLN A 95 -6.43 30.94 10.54
CA GLN A 95 -5.41 30.56 9.56
C GLN A 95 -4.33 29.64 10.15
N SER A 96 -4.05 29.72 11.45
CA SER A 96 -3.12 28.84 12.14
C SER A 96 -3.59 27.38 12.25
N SER A 97 -4.86 27.12 12.01
CA SER A 97 -5.37 25.76 11.81
C SER A 97 -4.90 25.15 10.48
N ARG A 98 -4.18 25.91 9.63
CA ARG A 98 -3.38 25.37 8.52
C ARG A 98 -2.10 24.79 9.10
N HIS A 99 -2.25 23.63 9.74
CA HIS A 99 -1.18 22.87 10.35
C HIS A 99 0.02 22.76 9.39
N THR A 100 1.23 22.85 9.93
CA THR A 100 2.47 22.76 9.14
C THR A 100 2.83 21.34 8.73
N HIS A 101 2.07 20.36 9.22
CA HIS A 101 2.26 18.93 8.98
C HIS A 101 0.90 18.28 8.72
N ASP A 102 0.93 17.15 8.01
CA ASP A 102 -0.22 16.29 7.81
C ASP A 102 -0.78 15.77 9.15
N PRO A 103 -2.09 15.48 9.22
CA PRO A 103 -2.66 14.86 10.40
C PRO A 103 -2.07 13.46 10.62
N ASP A 104 -2.09 13.00 11.86
CA ASP A 104 -1.86 11.58 12.14
C ASP A 104 -2.96 10.71 11.52
N GLY A 105 -2.80 9.40 11.62
CA GLY A 105 -3.75 8.48 11.02
C GLY A 105 -5.15 8.41 11.66
N PHE A 106 -5.38 9.13 12.76
CA PHE A 106 -6.71 9.37 13.34
C PHE A 106 -7.26 10.73 12.94
N GLY A 107 -6.65 11.38 11.95
CA GLY A 107 -7.03 12.71 11.49
C GLY A 107 -6.70 13.81 12.50
N ARG A 108 -5.82 13.55 13.48
CA ARG A 108 -5.48 14.53 14.53
C ARG A 108 -4.34 15.43 14.06
N PHE A 109 -4.45 16.70 14.38
CA PHE A 109 -3.44 17.68 14.02
C PHE A 109 -2.67 18.16 15.25
N ALA A 110 -1.41 18.55 15.04
CA ALA A 110 -0.63 19.20 16.08
C ALA A 110 -1.32 20.51 16.48
N ARG A 111 -1.51 20.76 17.77
CA ARG A 111 -2.11 22.01 18.21
C ARG A 111 -1.20 23.19 17.82
N PRO A 112 -1.74 24.28 17.23
CA PRO A 112 -0.97 25.50 16.99
C PRO A 112 -0.45 26.10 18.30
N ASN A 113 0.72 26.74 18.27
CA ASN A 113 1.34 27.37 19.45
C ASN A 113 0.63 28.69 19.82
N GLU A 114 -0.64 28.58 20.23
CA GLU A 114 -1.54 29.68 20.57
C GLU A 114 -2.29 29.36 21.86
N SER A 115 -2.53 30.42 22.65
CA SER A 115 -3.30 30.37 23.89
C SER A 115 -4.72 30.92 23.69
N GLY A 116 -5.61 30.62 24.65
CA GLY A 116 -6.98 31.16 24.66
C GLY A 116 -8.07 30.20 24.20
N PHE A 117 -7.73 29.01 23.69
CA PHE A 117 -8.73 27.97 23.41
C PHE A 117 -9.15 27.28 24.72
N THR A 118 -10.20 27.80 25.35
CA THR A 118 -10.69 27.34 26.65
C THR A 118 -11.82 26.32 26.54
N SER A 119 -12.43 26.19 25.36
CA SER A 119 -13.55 25.30 25.10
C SER A 119 -13.29 24.40 23.90
N HIS A 120 -13.98 23.27 23.83
CA HIS A 120 -13.99 22.40 22.67
C HIS A 120 -15.39 21.89 22.33
N PHE A 121 -15.58 21.58 21.05
CA PHE A 121 -16.79 20.97 20.50
C PHE A 121 -16.42 19.89 19.49
N GLN A 122 -17.22 18.83 19.41
CA GLN A 122 -17.09 17.79 18.39
C GLN A 122 -18.43 17.61 17.68
N GLY A 123 -18.41 17.69 16.35
CA GLY A 123 -19.60 17.58 15.52
C GLY A 123 -19.31 16.90 14.18
N ILE A 124 -20.36 16.68 13.40
CA ILE A 124 -20.29 16.09 12.07
C ILE A 124 -20.54 17.17 11.04
N TYR A 125 -19.62 17.35 10.10
CA TYR A 125 -19.66 18.43 9.12
C TYR A 125 -19.34 17.92 7.71
N THR A 126 -19.98 18.50 6.71
CA THR A 126 -19.49 18.45 5.33
C THR A 126 -18.44 19.54 5.10
N GLU A 127 -17.73 19.48 3.98
CA GLU A 127 -16.78 20.54 3.65
C GLU A 127 -17.51 21.89 3.47
N PRO A 128 -17.01 22.99 4.06
CA PRO A 128 -17.57 24.31 3.78
C PRO A 128 -17.40 24.68 2.30
N SER A 129 -18.26 25.56 1.80
CA SER A 129 -18.10 26.11 0.45
C SER A 129 -16.83 26.98 0.35
N GLN A 130 -16.25 27.13 -0.85
CA GLN A 130 -15.01 27.91 -1.02
C GLN A 130 -15.13 29.35 -0.49
N ALA A 131 -16.30 29.98 -0.64
CA ALA A 131 -16.56 31.34 -0.17
C ALA A 131 -16.53 31.46 1.38
N THR A 132 -16.74 30.34 2.08
CA THR A 132 -16.85 30.25 3.55
C THR A 132 -15.93 29.16 4.12
N ALA A 133 -14.78 28.92 3.48
CA ALA A 133 -13.88 27.81 3.80
C ALA A 133 -13.37 27.79 5.26
N HIS A 134 -13.48 28.91 5.98
CA HIS A 134 -13.10 29.06 7.39
C HIS A 134 -14.28 28.91 8.36
N LEU A 135 -15.52 28.80 7.89
CA LEU A 135 -16.72 28.82 8.74
C LEU A 135 -17.29 27.41 8.94
N TYR A 136 -17.50 27.03 10.20
CA TYR A 136 -18.17 25.79 10.59
C TYR A 136 -19.39 26.14 11.43
N ASP A 137 -20.58 25.95 10.87
CA ASP A 137 -21.84 26.39 11.46
C ASP A 137 -23.00 25.47 11.04
N ALA A 138 -24.24 25.89 11.27
CA ALA A 138 -25.42 25.11 10.92
C ALA A 138 -25.56 24.82 9.41
N SER A 139 -24.92 25.59 8.53
CA SER A 139 -25.04 25.43 7.07
C SER A 139 -24.27 24.22 6.52
N ASN A 140 -23.19 23.82 7.18
CA ASN A 140 -22.38 22.65 6.83
C ASN A 140 -22.37 21.57 7.92
N ARG A 141 -23.15 21.74 8.99
CA ARG A 141 -23.33 20.72 10.02
C ARG A 141 -24.37 19.69 9.61
N VAL A 142 -24.04 18.42 9.79
CA VAL A 142 -25.00 17.33 9.70
C VAL A 142 -25.64 17.13 11.06
N ASP A 143 -26.96 17.08 11.07
CA ASP A 143 -27.79 16.86 12.26
C ASP A 143 -27.74 15.37 12.72
N ILE A 144 -26.53 14.93 13.07
CA ILE A 144 -26.19 13.66 13.72
C ILE A 144 -25.15 14.03 14.77
N SER A 145 -25.40 13.74 16.04
CA SER A 145 -24.43 14.06 17.08
C SER A 145 -23.19 13.16 16.94
N ALA A 146 -22.02 13.67 17.33
CA ALA A 146 -20.81 12.87 17.38
C ALA A 146 -20.99 11.63 18.28
N THR A 147 -21.73 11.77 19.38
CA THR A 147 -22.02 10.68 20.32
C THR A 147 -22.87 9.59 19.68
N ASP A 148 -23.94 9.94 18.96
CA ASP A 148 -24.81 8.96 18.30
C ASP A 148 -24.08 8.23 17.17
N PHE A 149 -23.26 8.95 16.40
CA PHE A 149 -22.42 8.32 15.39
C PHE A 149 -21.41 7.35 16.00
N LYS A 150 -20.72 7.73 17.08
CA LYS A 150 -19.78 6.85 17.78
C LYS A 150 -20.46 5.59 18.34
N GLN A 151 -21.67 5.74 18.87
CA GLN A 151 -22.50 4.61 19.32
C GLN A 151 -22.86 3.68 18.15
N MET A 152 -23.31 4.24 17.02
CA MET A 152 -23.54 3.45 15.80
C MET A 152 -22.28 2.68 15.37
N VAL A 153 -21.11 3.32 15.41
CA VAL A 153 -19.84 2.66 15.07
C VAL A 153 -19.55 1.49 16.01
N TRP A 154 -19.72 1.71 17.32
CA TRP A 154 -19.52 0.68 18.34
C TRP A 154 -20.42 -0.54 18.13
N ASP A 155 -21.69 -0.31 17.81
CA ASP A 155 -22.71 -1.36 17.67
C ASP A 155 -22.53 -2.21 16.40
N ASN A 156 -21.84 -1.70 15.38
CA ASN A 156 -21.81 -2.32 14.05
C ASN A 156 -20.49 -3.03 13.67
N SER A 157 -19.35 -2.70 14.28
CA SER A 157 -18.03 -3.32 14.04
C SER A 157 -17.70 -3.64 12.56
N TYR A 158 -17.09 -2.68 11.85
CA TYR A 158 -16.94 -2.73 10.38
C TYR A 158 -15.90 -3.70 9.82
N LYS A 159 -15.16 -4.44 10.66
CA LYS A 159 -14.23 -5.46 10.18
C LYS A 159 -14.97 -6.65 9.54
N SER A 160 -16.04 -7.12 10.19
CA SER A 160 -16.73 -8.35 9.76
C SER A 160 -17.30 -8.24 8.33
N PRO A 161 -17.95 -7.13 7.94
CA PRO A 161 -18.40 -6.97 6.55
C PRO A 161 -17.26 -6.99 5.53
N TYR A 162 -16.08 -6.44 5.85
CA TYR A 162 -14.93 -6.50 4.94
C TYR A 162 -14.33 -7.89 4.83
N ASP A 163 -14.26 -8.65 5.93
CA ASP A 163 -13.84 -10.06 5.90
C ASP A 163 -14.77 -10.90 5.00
N GLN A 164 -16.08 -10.69 5.13
CA GLN A 164 -17.09 -11.35 4.29
C GLN A 164 -16.95 -10.97 2.81
N TYR A 165 -16.70 -9.68 2.54
CA TYR A 165 -16.39 -9.20 1.20
C TYR A 165 -15.17 -9.92 0.61
N LEU A 166 -14.04 -9.97 1.32
CA LEU A 166 -12.83 -10.64 0.84
C LEU A 166 -13.04 -12.14 0.59
N ASN A 167 -13.81 -12.81 1.45
CA ASN A 167 -14.15 -14.22 1.27
C ASN A 167 -15.00 -14.45 0.00
N SER A 168 -15.93 -13.53 -0.29
CA SER A 168 -16.77 -13.59 -1.48
C SER A 168 -16.02 -13.19 -2.75
N TYR A 169 -15.13 -12.20 -2.63
CA TYR A 169 -14.27 -11.73 -3.70
C TYR A 169 -13.38 -12.86 -4.20
N TRP A 170 -12.70 -13.59 -3.31
CA TRP A 170 -11.83 -14.72 -3.68
C TRP A 170 -12.63 -15.99 -3.96
N ASN A 171 -13.22 -16.04 -5.16
CA ASN A 171 -13.87 -17.21 -5.74
C ASN A 171 -13.01 -17.79 -6.89
N SER A 172 -13.44 -18.89 -7.50
CA SER A 172 -12.68 -19.54 -8.58
C SER A 172 -12.33 -18.60 -9.74
N ASN A 173 -13.23 -17.67 -10.10
CA ASN A 173 -13.02 -16.75 -11.21
C ASN A 173 -11.96 -15.69 -10.88
N SER A 174 -12.06 -15.03 -9.73
CA SER A 174 -11.08 -13.98 -9.34
C SER A 174 -9.70 -14.56 -9.02
N ARG A 175 -9.63 -15.77 -8.46
CA ARG A 175 -8.37 -16.51 -8.29
C ARG A 175 -7.71 -16.77 -9.65
N HIS A 176 -8.47 -17.30 -10.60
CA HIS A 176 -7.97 -17.54 -11.94
C HIS A 176 -7.54 -16.24 -12.64
N ALA A 177 -8.36 -15.20 -12.59
CA ALA A 177 -8.06 -13.90 -13.18
C ALA A 177 -6.79 -13.27 -12.60
N TYR A 178 -6.59 -13.33 -11.27
CA TYR A 178 -5.36 -12.84 -10.64
C TYR A 178 -4.12 -13.59 -11.13
N ALA A 179 -4.19 -14.93 -11.19
CA ALA A 179 -3.08 -15.75 -11.66
C ALA A 179 -2.71 -15.43 -13.11
N GLN A 180 -3.71 -15.28 -14.00
CA GLN A 180 -3.49 -14.90 -15.39
C GLN A 180 -2.93 -13.49 -15.54
N ALA A 181 -3.47 -12.53 -14.79
CA ALA A 181 -2.97 -11.15 -14.82
C ALA A 181 -1.53 -11.05 -14.29
N SER A 182 -1.19 -11.80 -13.24
CA SER A 182 0.17 -11.89 -12.70
C SER A 182 1.14 -12.54 -13.70
N ARG A 183 0.72 -13.61 -14.37
CA ARG A 183 1.47 -14.25 -15.46
C ARG A 183 1.70 -13.28 -16.62
N GLY A 184 0.67 -12.52 -17.00
CA GLY A 184 0.76 -11.48 -18.04
C GLY A 184 1.75 -10.38 -17.66
N ALA A 185 1.71 -9.87 -16.43
CA ALA A 185 2.62 -8.85 -15.94
C ALA A 185 4.08 -9.34 -15.88
N PHE A 186 4.29 -10.58 -15.46
CA PHE A 186 5.59 -11.24 -15.48
C PHE A 186 6.15 -11.35 -16.91
N LEU A 187 5.35 -11.82 -17.86
CA LEU A 187 5.77 -11.92 -19.26
C LEU A 187 6.06 -10.54 -19.87
N GLN A 188 5.25 -9.52 -19.53
CA GLN A 188 5.50 -8.15 -19.98
C GLN A 188 6.80 -7.59 -19.43
N ALA A 189 7.11 -7.81 -18.15
CA ALA A 189 8.39 -7.43 -17.58
C ALA A 189 9.57 -8.13 -18.28
N SER A 190 9.40 -9.41 -18.67
CA SER A 190 10.45 -10.20 -19.31
C SER A 190 10.86 -9.66 -20.69
N HIS A 191 9.99 -8.87 -21.33
CA HIS A 191 10.27 -8.31 -22.64
C HIS A 191 11.36 -7.23 -22.59
N TRP A 192 11.26 -6.32 -21.61
CA TRP A 192 12.03 -5.07 -21.59
C TRP A 192 13.35 -5.18 -20.83
N SER A 193 13.49 -6.15 -19.91
CA SER A 193 14.59 -6.14 -18.94
C SER A 193 15.60 -7.29 -19.06
N LEU A 194 15.38 -8.26 -19.96
CA LEU A 194 16.10 -9.53 -19.95
C LEU A 194 16.94 -9.82 -21.21
N SER A 195 18.05 -10.54 -20.98
CA SER A 195 18.80 -11.22 -22.03
C SER A 195 17.96 -12.33 -22.67
N GLU A 196 18.34 -12.82 -23.84
CA GLU A 196 17.56 -13.87 -24.51
C GLU A 196 17.49 -15.17 -23.69
N ASN A 197 18.62 -15.60 -23.10
CA ASN A 197 18.65 -16.78 -22.23
C ASN A 197 17.72 -16.63 -21.01
N ASP A 198 17.70 -15.44 -20.39
CA ASP A 198 16.81 -15.17 -19.27
C ASP A 198 15.34 -15.12 -19.71
N ARG A 199 15.07 -14.60 -20.92
CA ARG A 199 13.73 -14.56 -21.50
C ARG A 199 13.18 -15.96 -21.73
N GLN A 200 14.00 -16.89 -22.18
CA GLN A 200 13.62 -18.31 -22.34
C GLN A 200 13.25 -18.95 -21.00
N ILE A 201 14.05 -18.71 -19.94
CA ILE A 201 13.70 -19.14 -18.58
C ILE A 201 12.36 -18.52 -18.14
N ALA A 202 12.12 -17.24 -18.45
CA ALA A 202 10.86 -16.57 -18.15
C ALA A 202 9.67 -17.24 -18.90
N MET A 203 9.82 -17.49 -20.19
CA MET A 203 8.78 -18.14 -21.00
C MET A 203 8.44 -19.53 -20.46
N GLY A 204 9.44 -20.35 -20.16
CA GLY A 204 9.24 -21.67 -19.54
C GLY A 204 8.63 -21.59 -18.13
N ALA A 205 9.05 -20.62 -17.31
CA ALA A 205 8.45 -20.37 -15.99
C ALA A 205 6.97 -19.95 -16.10
N ALA A 206 6.60 -19.26 -17.18
CA ALA A 206 5.23 -18.94 -17.56
C ALA A 206 4.47 -20.11 -18.20
N GLY A 207 5.10 -21.28 -18.34
CA GLY A 207 4.50 -22.46 -18.96
C GLY A 207 4.21 -22.30 -20.45
N LEU A 208 5.01 -21.46 -21.15
CA LEU A 208 4.97 -21.34 -22.60
C LEU A 208 5.92 -22.37 -23.25
N PRO A 209 5.68 -22.73 -24.53
CA PRO A 209 6.55 -23.67 -25.25
C PRO A 209 8.01 -23.17 -25.33
N ALA A 210 8.96 -24.07 -25.06
CA ALA A 210 10.40 -23.75 -25.04
C ALA A 210 11.01 -23.54 -26.44
N ASP A 211 10.30 -23.90 -27.50
CA ASP A 211 10.71 -23.75 -28.89
C ASP A 211 10.21 -22.45 -29.53
N GLN A 212 9.43 -21.65 -28.81
CA GLN A 212 8.93 -20.38 -29.31
C GLN A 212 9.78 -19.20 -28.85
N SER A 213 9.94 -18.22 -29.74
CA SER A 213 10.49 -16.92 -29.39
C SER A 213 9.37 -16.03 -28.83
N TYR A 214 9.72 -15.14 -27.90
CA TYR A 214 8.78 -14.18 -27.34
C TYR A 214 8.03 -13.36 -28.41
N GLN A 215 8.73 -12.98 -29.49
CA GLN A 215 8.15 -12.21 -30.61
C GLN A 215 7.13 -13.02 -31.43
N SER A 216 7.18 -14.35 -31.34
CA SER A 216 6.27 -15.25 -32.05
C SER A 216 5.04 -15.67 -31.26
N LEU A 217 4.92 -15.24 -29.99
CA LEU A 217 3.80 -15.60 -29.11
C LEU A 217 2.49 -15.03 -29.64
N SER A 218 1.52 -15.92 -29.87
CA SER A 218 0.16 -15.56 -30.23
C SER A 218 -0.73 -15.40 -29.00
N HIS A 219 -1.92 -14.82 -29.18
CA HIS A 219 -2.94 -14.80 -28.12
C HIS A 219 -3.33 -16.23 -27.69
N ASN A 220 -3.39 -17.17 -28.63
CA ASN A 220 -3.76 -18.56 -28.35
C ASN A 220 -2.77 -19.26 -27.44
N ASP A 221 -1.48 -18.94 -27.55
CA ASP A 221 -0.42 -19.51 -26.68
C ASP A 221 -0.56 -19.01 -25.23
N LEU A 222 -1.01 -17.77 -25.06
CA LEU A 222 -1.17 -17.13 -23.75
C LEU A 222 -2.37 -17.67 -22.97
N ILE A 223 -3.41 -18.17 -23.65
CA ILE A 223 -4.62 -18.71 -23.02
C ILE A 223 -4.57 -20.23 -22.80
N GLN A 224 -3.52 -20.92 -23.27
CA GLN A 224 -3.36 -22.34 -22.99
C GLN A 224 -3.18 -22.60 -21.48
N PRO A 225 -3.65 -23.78 -20.99
CA PRO A 225 -3.37 -24.21 -19.63
C PRO A 225 -1.87 -24.21 -19.33
N TYR A 226 -1.51 -23.89 -18.09
CA TYR A 226 -0.13 -23.90 -17.65
C TYR A 226 0.48 -25.30 -17.81
N LYS A 227 1.69 -25.37 -18.40
CA LYS A 227 2.48 -26.59 -18.52
C LYS A 227 3.87 -26.35 -17.96
N ALA A 228 4.26 -27.08 -16.92
CA ALA A 228 5.58 -26.95 -16.34
C ALA A 228 6.67 -27.41 -17.33
N ASP A 229 7.76 -26.64 -17.41
CA ASP A 229 8.97 -27.06 -18.11
C ASP A 229 9.77 -28.02 -17.21
N PRO A 230 10.01 -29.28 -17.63
CA PRO A 230 10.72 -30.26 -16.82
C PRO A 230 12.19 -29.92 -16.59
N ASN A 231 12.79 -28.99 -17.33
CA ASN A 231 14.17 -28.54 -17.13
C ASN A 231 14.26 -27.37 -16.13
N LEU A 232 13.14 -26.74 -15.82
CA LEU A 232 13.08 -25.63 -14.88
C LEU A 232 12.60 -26.08 -13.50
N GLN A 233 13.00 -25.33 -12.48
CA GLN A 233 12.48 -25.46 -11.13
C GLN A 233 12.21 -24.07 -10.55
N THR A 234 10.94 -23.77 -10.28
CA THR A 234 10.55 -22.53 -9.61
C THR A 234 10.47 -22.75 -8.10
N LYS A 235 11.06 -21.82 -7.34
CA LYS A 235 10.99 -21.78 -5.89
C LYS A 235 10.58 -20.40 -5.40
N PHE A 236 9.62 -20.32 -4.48
CA PHE A 236 9.33 -19.08 -3.75
C PHE A 236 10.43 -18.82 -2.73
N LEU A 237 10.93 -17.59 -2.70
CA LEU A 237 11.99 -17.19 -1.79
C LEU A 237 11.54 -17.34 -0.34
N THR A 238 12.50 -17.75 0.49
CA THR A 238 12.43 -17.56 1.93
C THR A 238 13.66 -16.81 2.40
N PHE A 239 13.51 -16.05 3.48
CA PHE A 239 14.62 -15.39 4.17
C PHE A 239 14.66 -15.90 5.60
N LYS A 240 15.73 -16.63 5.95
CA LYS A 240 15.88 -17.29 7.25
C LYS A 240 14.61 -18.04 7.70
N GLY A 241 13.99 -18.76 6.78
CA GLY A 241 12.76 -19.54 7.01
C GLY A 241 11.45 -18.78 6.90
N PHE A 242 11.47 -17.45 6.75
CA PHE A 242 10.26 -16.65 6.52
C PHE A 242 9.88 -16.62 5.04
N ASN A 243 8.61 -16.90 4.75
CA ASN A 243 8.09 -16.95 3.40
C ASN A 243 7.98 -15.56 2.79
N MET A 244 8.41 -15.43 1.54
CA MET A 244 8.27 -14.22 0.74
C MET A 244 7.24 -14.42 -0.37
N ARG A 245 6.69 -13.31 -0.86
CA ARG A 245 5.91 -13.21 -2.11
C ARG A 245 6.81 -12.80 -3.28
N ALA A 246 7.91 -13.52 -3.42
CA ALA A 246 8.85 -13.41 -4.53
C ALA A 246 9.34 -14.81 -4.87
N PHE A 247 9.72 -15.06 -6.12
CA PHE A 247 10.17 -16.38 -6.53
C PHE A 247 11.33 -16.29 -7.52
N TYR A 248 12.05 -17.38 -7.68
CA TYR A 248 13.06 -17.53 -8.71
C TYR A 248 12.86 -18.83 -9.45
N THR A 249 13.29 -18.87 -10.71
CA THR A 249 13.32 -20.07 -11.53
C THR A 249 14.75 -20.44 -11.85
N LEU A 250 15.14 -21.66 -11.49
CA LEU A 250 16.41 -22.27 -11.80
C LEU A 250 16.27 -23.10 -13.08
N ASP A 251 17.15 -22.86 -14.04
CA ASP A 251 17.42 -23.82 -15.11
C ASP A 251 18.37 -24.91 -14.59
N LYS A 252 17.86 -26.14 -14.49
CA LYS A 252 18.62 -27.28 -13.94
C LYS A 252 19.76 -27.72 -14.84
N SER A 253 19.72 -27.38 -16.13
CA SER A 253 20.74 -27.77 -17.10
C SER A 253 21.94 -26.83 -17.09
N THR A 254 21.71 -25.53 -16.89
CA THR A 254 22.76 -24.50 -16.93
C THR A 254 23.16 -23.98 -15.57
N GLY A 255 22.33 -24.16 -14.53
CA GLY A 255 22.51 -23.56 -13.21
C GLY A 255 22.10 -22.08 -13.15
N ARG A 256 21.65 -21.50 -14.27
CA ARG A 256 21.23 -20.10 -14.38
C ARG A 256 19.92 -19.88 -13.63
N VAL A 257 19.79 -18.72 -12.99
CA VAL A 257 18.64 -18.36 -12.17
C VAL A 257 18.00 -17.06 -12.65
N LEU A 258 16.68 -17.06 -12.81
CA LEU A 258 15.88 -15.87 -13.04
C LEU A 258 15.11 -15.51 -11.76
N LEU A 259 15.40 -14.36 -11.17
CA LEU A 259 14.67 -13.81 -10.03
C LEU A 259 13.50 -12.96 -10.52
N TYR A 260 12.33 -13.15 -9.89
CA TYR A 260 11.18 -12.28 -10.01
C TYR A 260 10.80 -11.68 -8.66
N LEU A 261 10.78 -10.35 -8.61
CA LEU A 261 10.25 -9.57 -7.49
C LEU A 261 8.93 -8.91 -7.95
N PRO A 262 7.76 -9.46 -7.58
CA PRO A 262 6.46 -8.89 -7.97
C PRO A 262 6.23 -7.50 -7.36
N GLY A 263 5.73 -6.53 -8.15
CA GLY A 263 5.62 -5.13 -7.72
C GLY A 263 6.86 -4.30 -8.06
N HIS A 264 6.88 -2.99 -7.74
CA HIS A 264 8.00 -2.07 -8.05
C HIS A 264 8.56 -2.21 -9.49
N GLY A 265 7.75 -1.95 -10.52
CA GLY A 265 8.17 -2.12 -11.91
C GLY A 265 8.39 -3.59 -12.32
N SER A 266 7.88 -4.54 -11.52
CA SER A 266 7.98 -6.02 -11.64
C SER A 266 9.34 -6.48 -12.13
N MET A 267 10.37 -6.22 -11.33
CA MET A 267 11.75 -6.46 -11.69
C MET A 267 12.01 -7.95 -11.96
N LEU A 268 12.55 -8.23 -13.14
CA LEU A 268 13.14 -9.51 -13.52
C LEU A 268 14.63 -9.35 -13.71
N LYS A 269 15.42 -10.25 -13.08
CA LYS A 269 16.88 -10.21 -13.16
C LYS A 269 17.47 -11.61 -13.22
N GLY A 270 18.28 -11.85 -14.25
CA GLY A 270 19.06 -13.08 -14.43
C GLY A 270 20.36 -13.08 -13.61
N PHE A 271 20.77 -14.28 -13.20
CA PHE A 271 22.00 -14.54 -12.45
C PHE A 271 22.63 -15.84 -12.92
N ASP A 272 23.96 -15.91 -12.87
CA ASP A 272 24.70 -17.11 -13.28
C ASP A 272 24.53 -18.28 -12.31
N SER A 273 24.17 -18.00 -11.05
CA SER A 273 23.83 -19.03 -10.08
C SER A 273 23.00 -18.50 -8.92
N LYS A 274 22.42 -19.43 -8.15
CA LYS A 274 21.70 -19.13 -6.89
C LYS A 274 22.56 -18.33 -5.90
N LYS A 275 23.86 -18.64 -5.80
CA LYS A 275 24.80 -17.93 -4.92
C LYS A 275 24.95 -16.46 -5.33
N HIS A 276 25.06 -16.17 -6.62
CA HIS A 276 25.14 -14.80 -7.13
C HIS A 276 23.85 -14.02 -6.85
N MET A 277 22.68 -14.66 -7.03
CA MET A 277 21.39 -14.04 -6.69
C MET A 277 21.27 -13.73 -5.20
N ASN A 278 21.62 -14.69 -4.32
CA ASN A 278 21.57 -14.51 -2.87
C ASN A 278 22.52 -13.40 -2.39
N LYS A 279 23.73 -13.33 -2.98
CA LYS A 279 24.68 -12.23 -2.72
C LYS A 279 24.09 -10.89 -3.13
N TRP A 280 23.50 -10.80 -4.32
CA TRP A 280 22.85 -9.57 -4.78
C TRP A 280 21.69 -9.13 -3.87
N LEU A 281 20.82 -10.06 -3.45
CA LEU A 281 19.73 -9.79 -2.51
C LEU A 281 20.26 -9.29 -1.15
N ALA A 282 21.36 -9.87 -0.66
CA ALA A 282 22.00 -9.39 0.56
C ALA A 282 22.57 -7.97 0.43
N GLU A 283 23.09 -7.59 -0.74
CA GLU A 283 23.49 -6.19 -0.99
C GLU A 283 22.28 -5.26 -1.00
N GLN A 284 21.13 -5.67 -1.54
CA GLN A 284 19.91 -4.85 -1.49
C GLN A 284 19.44 -4.58 -0.06
N LEU A 285 19.66 -5.53 0.86
CA LEU A 285 19.32 -5.36 2.28
C LEU A 285 20.16 -4.29 3.00
N LYS A 286 21.34 -3.93 2.47
CA LYS A 286 22.19 -2.90 3.09
C LYS A 286 21.67 -1.49 2.87
N ASP A 287 21.02 -1.26 1.73
CA ASP A 287 20.51 0.05 1.33
C ASP A 287 19.31 0.47 2.20
N PRO A 288 19.42 1.58 2.97
CA PRO A 288 18.34 2.07 3.80
C PRO A 288 17.10 2.48 3.01
N GLN A 289 17.21 2.83 1.72
CA GLN A 289 16.06 3.16 0.88
C GLN A 289 15.33 1.92 0.38
N GLN A 290 16.02 0.77 0.28
CA GLN A 290 15.46 -0.47 -0.27
C GLN A 290 14.88 -1.38 0.81
N VAL A 291 15.39 -1.29 2.05
CA VAL A 291 15.01 -2.21 3.13
C VAL A 291 13.51 -2.16 3.46
N ASP A 292 12.88 -0.98 3.38
CA ASP A 292 11.45 -0.84 3.64
C ASP A 292 10.60 -1.48 2.54
N SER A 293 11.00 -1.31 1.27
CA SER A 293 10.39 -1.99 0.12
C SER A 293 10.58 -3.50 0.21
N PHE A 294 11.74 -3.97 0.66
CA PHE A 294 12.03 -5.38 0.84
C PHE A 294 11.15 -6.04 1.92
N LYS A 295 10.89 -5.33 3.03
CA LYS A 295 9.97 -5.79 4.07
C LYS A 295 8.57 -6.08 3.49
N LEU A 296 8.14 -5.38 2.42
CA LEU A 296 6.82 -5.57 1.80
C LEU A 296 6.59 -6.98 1.24
N TYR A 297 7.65 -7.73 0.91
CA TYR A 297 7.51 -9.09 0.38
C TYR A 297 7.11 -10.14 1.43
N PHE A 298 7.15 -9.80 2.72
CA PHE A 298 6.79 -10.72 3.80
C PHE A 298 5.32 -10.64 4.16
N ARG A 299 4.83 -11.73 4.75
CA ARG A 299 3.45 -11.81 5.21
C ARG A 299 3.22 -10.80 6.33
N PRO A 300 2.06 -10.13 6.37
CA PRO A 300 1.75 -9.19 7.44
C PRO A 300 1.90 -9.78 8.84
N GLN A 301 1.62 -11.07 8.99
CA GLN A 301 1.68 -11.77 10.26
C GLN A 301 3.09 -12.05 10.80
N ASP A 302 4.10 -12.04 9.92
CA ASP A 302 5.49 -12.33 10.30
C ASP A 302 6.19 -11.12 10.92
N ARG A 303 5.57 -9.95 10.82
CA ARG A 303 6.11 -8.68 11.29
C ARG A 303 5.80 -8.44 12.77
N PRO A 304 6.45 -7.45 13.40
CA PRO A 304 6.38 -7.28 14.84
C PRO A 304 4.93 -7.17 15.32
N ASP A 305 4.62 -7.98 16.32
CA ASP A 305 3.45 -7.84 17.17
C ASP A 305 4.00 -7.62 18.59
N GLU A 306 3.59 -6.53 19.24
CA GLU A 306 4.11 -6.14 20.57
C GLU A 306 3.97 -7.24 21.62
N PHE A 307 3.09 -8.23 21.41
CA PHE A 307 2.81 -9.27 22.39
C PHE A 307 3.61 -10.57 22.21
N LEU A 308 4.21 -10.87 21.05
CA LEU A 308 4.71 -12.23 20.78
C LEU A 308 6.06 -12.34 20.06
N SER A 309 6.51 -11.34 19.28
CA SER A 309 7.75 -11.46 18.51
C SER A 309 8.34 -10.13 18.06
N LYS A 310 9.68 -10.02 18.06
CA LYS A 310 10.41 -8.93 17.40
C LYS A 310 10.21 -8.93 15.86
N GLY A 311 9.63 -10.00 15.31
CA GLY A 311 9.20 -10.11 13.93
C GLY A 311 10.33 -10.15 12.90
N ILE A 312 9.95 -10.32 11.64
CA ILE A 312 10.86 -10.31 10.49
C ILE A 312 11.58 -8.96 10.31
N ASP A 313 10.98 -7.85 10.74
CA ASP A 313 11.61 -6.53 10.64
C ASP A 313 12.89 -6.45 11.48
N ALA A 314 12.84 -6.90 12.74
CA ALA A 314 14.05 -6.95 13.57
C ALA A 314 15.08 -7.97 13.05
N LEU A 315 14.63 -9.06 12.43
CA LEU A 315 15.54 -10.04 11.83
C LEU A 315 16.26 -9.45 10.60
N ILE A 316 15.54 -8.69 9.78
CA ILE A 316 16.09 -7.93 8.65
C ILE A 316 17.08 -6.89 9.15
N ASP A 317 16.70 -6.07 10.13
CA ASP A 317 17.55 -5.00 10.67
C ASP A 317 18.82 -5.56 11.32
N ASN A 318 18.71 -6.65 12.09
CA ASN A 318 19.87 -7.35 12.64
C ASN A 318 20.78 -7.92 11.54
N THR A 319 20.20 -8.52 10.50
CA THR A 319 20.97 -9.05 9.38
C THR A 319 21.68 -7.94 8.63
N ARG A 320 21.01 -6.81 8.41
CA ARG A 320 21.58 -5.60 7.81
C ARG A 320 22.76 -5.09 8.62
N ASN A 321 22.65 -5.02 9.95
CA ASN A 321 23.76 -4.62 10.82
C ASN A 321 24.96 -5.57 10.69
N VAL A 322 24.73 -6.88 10.62
CA VAL A 322 25.79 -7.87 10.40
C VAL A 322 26.42 -7.69 9.01
N LEU A 323 25.62 -7.49 7.97
CA LEU A 323 26.08 -7.28 6.60
C LEU A 323 26.88 -5.97 6.44
N ASN A 324 26.58 -4.95 7.26
CA ASN A 324 27.25 -3.64 7.28
C ASN A 324 28.40 -3.53 8.28
N SER A 325 28.65 -4.57 9.08
CA SER A 325 29.80 -4.61 10.00
C SER A 325 31.12 -4.70 9.23
N ASP A 326 32.24 -4.51 9.94
CA ASP A 326 33.60 -4.65 9.39
C ASP A 326 33.98 -6.10 8.97
N LEU A 327 33.02 -7.03 8.98
CA LEU A 327 33.23 -8.40 8.52
C LEU A 327 33.41 -8.45 6.99
N PRO A 328 34.59 -8.84 6.47
CA PRO A 328 34.83 -8.85 5.03
C PRO A 328 33.85 -9.76 4.27
N VAL A 329 33.44 -9.36 3.05
CA VAL A 329 32.53 -10.15 2.19
C VAL A 329 33.06 -11.57 1.95
N ALA A 330 34.37 -11.74 1.80
CA ALA A 330 35.00 -13.06 1.66
C ALA A 330 34.79 -13.95 2.90
N THR A 331 34.71 -13.37 4.09
CA THR A 331 34.39 -14.10 5.32
C THR A 331 32.91 -14.44 5.37
N GLN A 332 32.02 -13.53 4.96
CA GLN A 332 30.59 -13.81 4.85
C GLN A 332 30.31 -14.96 3.86
N GLU A 333 31.04 -15.03 2.75
CA GLU A 333 31.01 -16.14 1.80
C GLU A 333 31.45 -17.46 2.40
N LYS A 334 32.54 -17.47 3.19
CA LYS A 334 33.02 -18.67 3.90
C LYS A 334 32.06 -19.17 4.98
N LEU A 335 31.30 -18.25 5.58
CA LEU A 335 30.25 -18.57 6.55
C LEU A 335 28.95 -19.05 5.87
N GLY A 336 28.93 -19.14 4.53
CA GLY A 336 27.79 -19.66 3.77
C GLY A 336 26.60 -18.72 3.70
N TYR A 337 26.76 -17.41 3.98
CA TYR A 337 25.64 -16.47 3.99
C TYR A 337 24.88 -16.42 2.67
N PHE A 338 25.60 -16.57 1.55
CA PHE A 338 25.03 -16.49 0.21
C PHE A 338 24.73 -17.86 -0.40
N ASP A 339 24.99 -18.95 0.31
CA ASP A 339 24.63 -20.29 -0.15
C ASP A 339 23.12 -20.51 -0.02
N GLU A 340 22.58 -21.51 -0.72
CA GLU A 340 21.17 -21.91 -0.56
C GLU A 340 20.96 -22.45 0.86
N GLY A 341 19.96 -21.93 1.58
CA GLY A 341 19.76 -22.24 3.01
C GLY A 341 20.53 -21.31 3.97
N GLY A 342 21.37 -20.40 3.46
CA GLY A 342 22.05 -19.38 4.26
C GLY A 342 21.11 -18.25 4.69
N LEU A 343 21.29 -17.04 4.13
CA LEU A 343 20.33 -15.95 4.34
C LEU A 343 19.02 -16.19 3.59
N PHE A 344 19.12 -16.73 2.37
CA PHE A 344 18.01 -16.90 1.44
C PHE A 344 17.94 -18.35 0.95
N ASP A 345 16.73 -18.88 0.91
CA ASP A 345 16.43 -20.23 0.43
C ASP A 345 15.18 -20.20 -0.48
N GLY A 346 14.63 -21.36 -0.83
CA GLY A 346 13.46 -21.47 -1.68
C GLY A 346 12.56 -22.67 -1.36
N GLN A 347 11.24 -22.45 -1.45
CA GLN A 347 10.23 -23.50 -1.41
C GLN A 347 9.80 -23.87 -2.82
N VAL A 348 10.00 -25.14 -3.20
CA VAL A 348 9.64 -25.66 -4.53
C VAL A 348 8.15 -25.56 -4.78
N VAL A 349 7.80 -25.03 -5.95
CA VAL A 349 6.42 -25.01 -6.45
C VAL A 349 6.18 -26.26 -7.28
N GLN A 350 5.14 -27.03 -6.95
CA GLN A 350 4.78 -28.27 -7.65
C GLN A 350 3.86 -28.04 -8.87
N GLY A 351 3.45 -26.79 -9.11
CA GLY A 351 2.52 -26.41 -10.18
C GLY A 351 2.75 -24.99 -10.68
N ASN A 352 1.67 -24.30 -11.06
CA ASN A 352 1.73 -22.96 -11.61
C ASN A 352 2.21 -21.94 -10.56
N PRO A 353 3.37 -21.28 -10.74
CA PRO A 353 3.88 -20.32 -9.76
C PRO A 353 2.99 -19.07 -9.60
N PHE A 354 2.16 -18.74 -10.58
CA PHE A 354 1.22 -17.62 -10.50
C PHE A 354 -0.04 -17.97 -9.69
N GLU A 355 -0.41 -19.24 -9.61
CA GLU A 355 -1.44 -19.72 -8.68
C GLU A 355 -0.92 -19.74 -7.25
N GLU A 356 0.33 -20.15 -7.03
CA GLU A 356 0.97 -20.03 -5.70
C GLU A 356 1.09 -18.57 -5.27
N LEU A 357 1.47 -17.65 -6.18
CA LEU A 357 1.51 -16.21 -5.91
C LEU A 357 0.11 -15.68 -5.54
N GLN A 358 -0.93 -16.12 -6.26
CA GLN A 358 -2.32 -15.79 -5.95
C GLN A 358 -2.69 -16.25 -4.54
N GLN A 359 -2.46 -17.51 -4.20
CA GLN A 359 -2.82 -18.07 -2.90
C GLN A 359 -2.14 -17.34 -1.75
N ARG A 360 -0.84 -17.06 -1.87
CA ARG A 360 -0.09 -16.26 -0.88
C ARG A 360 -0.65 -14.85 -0.75
N THR A 361 -1.02 -14.22 -1.86
CA THR A 361 -1.61 -12.87 -1.88
C THR A 361 -2.99 -12.85 -1.23
N GLU A 362 -3.85 -13.83 -1.52
CA GLU A 362 -5.17 -13.96 -0.87
C GLU A 362 -5.03 -14.13 0.65
N GLN A 363 -4.14 -15.01 1.10
CA GLN A 363 -3.87 -15.23 2.51
C GLN A 363 -3.38 -13.94 3.18
N ASP A 364 -2.41 -13.26 2.58
CA ASP A 364 -1.85 -12.03 3.12
C ASP A 364 -2.89 -10.90 3.17
N LEU A 365 -3.76 -10.80 2.16
CA LEU A 365 -4.82 -9.78 2.14
C LEU A 365 -5.85 -10.03 3.26
N LYS A 366 -6.26 -11.29 3.45
CA LYS A 366 -7.15 -11.68 4.55
C LYS A 366 -6.52 -11.46 5.92
N ASN A 367 -5.22 -11.75 6.07
CA ASN A 367 -4.50 -11.55 7.33
C ASN A 367 -4.22 -10.06 7.60
N ALA A 368 -4.03 -9.24 6.56
CA ALA A 368 -3.81 -7.80 6.69
C ALA A 368 -4.99 -7.07 7.34
N THR A 369 -6.20 -7.62 7.24
CA THR A 369 -7.43 -7.02 7.83
C THR A 369 -7.29 -6.71 9.31
N ARG A 370 -6.53 -7.53 10.07
CA ARG A 370 -6.29 -7.32 11.50
C ARG A 370 -5.56 -6.01 11.79
N PHE A 371 -4.84 -5.47 10.80
CA PHE A 371 -4.12 -4.21 10.89
C PHE A 371 -4.83 -3.05 10.20
N GLN A 372 -5.98 -3.30 9.56
CA GLN A 372 -6.72 -2.29 8.82
C GLN A 372 -7.93 -1.77 9.61
N PHE A 373 -8.32 -2.44 10.68
CA PHE A 373 -9.49 -2.13 11.51
C PHE A 373 -9.11 -2.10 12.98
N VAL A 374 -9.73 -1.22 13.75
CA VAL A 374 -9.65 -1.24 15.22
C VAL A 374 -10.91 -1.93 15.76
N LEU A 375 -10.75 -2.96 16.58
CA LEU A 375 -11.88 -3.67 17.19
C LEU A 375 -12.26 -3.04 18.53
N ASN A 376 -13.51 -3.23 18.95
CA ASN A 376 -14.02 -2.69 20.23
C ASN A 376 -13.14 -3.08 21.43
N ARG A 377 -12.64 -4.33 21.45
CA ARG A 377 -11.74 -4.83 22.51
C ARG A 377 -10.36 -4.15 22.52
N ASP A 378 -9.96 -3.56 21.40
CA ASP A 378 -8.63 -2.98 21.19
C ASP A 378 -8.65 -1.45 21.27
N VAL A 379 -9.83 -0.83 21.45
CA VAL A 379 -10.01 0.64 21.40
C VAL A 379 -9.24 1.37 22.50
N THR A 380 -9.15 0.78 23.70
CA THR A 380 -8.42 1.35 24.84
C THR A 380 -6.93 1.02 24.83
N ALA A 381 -6.51 0.08 23.97
CA ALA A 381 -5.13 -0.27 23.84
C ALA A 381 -4.46 0.81 22.96
N LYS A 382 -3.41 1.47 23.47
CA LYS A 382 -2.58 2.44 22.71
C LYS A 382 -2.00 1.87 21.40
N THR A 383 -2.24 0.60 21.13
CA THR A 383 -1.95 -0.21 19.95
C THR A 383 -2.48 0.40 18.64
N ALA A 384 -3.55 1.18 18.69
CA ALA A 384 -4.19 1.80 17.52
C ALA A 384 -3.20 2.60 16.63
N PHE A 385 -2.23 3.31 17.23
CA PHE A 385 -1.22 4.10 16.52
C PHE A 385 -0.25 3.28 15.65
N LYS A 386 -0.09 1.97 15.89
CA LYS A 386 0.87 1.12 15.16
C LYS A 386 0.32 0.53 13.87
N TYR A 387 -1.01 0.57 13.68
CA TYR A 387 -1.73 -0.02 12.55
C TYR A 387 -1.79 0.88 11.29
N LEU A 388 -1.49 2.17 11.40
CA LEU A 388 -1.64 3.11 10.29
C LEU A 388 -0.54 3.01 9.22
N ASN A 389 0.66 2.60 9.60
CA ASN A 389 1.69 2.20 8.64
C ASN A 389 1.27 0.93 7.86
N TRP A 390 0.25 0.22 8.34
CA TRP A 390 -0.17 -1.07 7.82
C TRP A 390 -1.36 -1.06 6.86
N ALA A 391 -2.20 -0.03 6.92
CA ALA A 391 -3.26 0.16 5.93
C ALA A 391 -2.70 0.17 4.48
N LYS A 392 -1.44 0.60 4.32
CA LYS A 392 -0.67 0.65 3.07
C LYS A 392 -0.35 -0.74 2.48
N TYR A 393 -0.36 -1.82 3.29
CA TYR A 393 0.00 -3.17 2.82
C TYR A 393 -1.00 -3.75 1.83
N GLY A 394 -2.32 -3.60 2.07
CA GLY A 394 -3.35 -4.27 1.27
C GLY A 394 -3.30 -3.92 -0.22
N LEU A 395 -2.96 -2.68 -0.57
CA LEU A 395 -2.81 -2.23 -1.96
C LEU A 395 -1.48 -2.67 -2.58
N LEU A 396 -0.39 -2.70 -1.80
CA LEU A 396 0.91 -3.21 -2.24
C LEU A 396 0.88 -4.72 -2.52
N LEU A 397 -0.03 -5.47 -1.88
CA LEU A 397 -0.24 -6.88 -2.19
C LEU A 397 -0.74 -7.10 -3.63
N LEU A 398 -1.42 -6.12 -4.20
CA LEU A 398 -2.04 -6.15 -5.54
C LEU A 398 -1.14 -5.51 -6.62
N ALA A 399 0.00 -4.95 -6.21
CA ALA A 399 0.99 -4.29 -7.07
C ALA A 399 1.62 -5.13 -8.20
N PRO A 400 1.63 -6.49 -8.21
CA PRO A 400 2.14 -7.26 -9.35
C PRO A 400 1.45 -6.93 -10.68
N LEU A 401 0.28 -6.29 -10.64
CA LEU A 401 -0.52 -5.91 -11.80
C LEU A 401 -0.27 -4.45 -12.27
N GLY A 402 0.53 -3.67 -11.54
CA GLY A 402 0.76 -2.25 -11.77
C GLY A 402 1.52 -1.88 -13.06
N ILE A 403 2.14 -2.85 -13.75
CA ILE A 403 2.81 -2.63 -15.04
C ILE A 403 1.82 -2.37 -16.20
N ALA A 404 0.55 -2.73 -16.04
CA ALA A 404 -0.35 -2.84 -17.19
C ALA A 404 -1.62 -1.99 -17.14
N PHE A 405 -1.68 -1.04 -16.19
CA PHE A 405 -2.75 -0.05 -16.14
C PHE A 405 -2.18 1.35 -15.82
N PRO A 406 -2.03 2.26 -16.80
CA PRO A 406 -1.44 3.60 -16.58
C PRO A 406 -2.12 4.44 -15.48
N PRO A 407 -3.45 4.42 -15.28
CA PRO A 407 -4.09 5.18 -14.19
C PRO A 407 -3.71 4.68 -12.77
N LEU A 408 -3.56 3.37 -12.58
CA LEU A 408 -3.13 2.78 -11.30
C LEU A 408 -1.60 2.72 -11.17
N GLY A 409 -0.91 2.59 -12.31
CA GLY A 409 0.53 2.70 -12.43
C GLY A 409 1.01 4.07 -11.95
N ALA A 410 0.34 5.16 -12.32
CA ALA A 410 0.69 6.49 -11.83
C ALA A 410 0.45 6.65 -10.31
N ALA A 411 -0.67 6.15 -9.77
CA ALA A 411 -0.96 6.17 -8.33
C ALA A 411 0.03 5.34 -7.49
N LEU A 412 0.44 4.16 -7.98
CA LEU A 412 1.45 3.30 -7.34
C LEU A 412 2.89 3.78 -7.57
N THR A 413 3.18 4.45 -8.69
CA THR A 413 4.52 4.95 -9.04
C THR A 413 4.84 6.23 -8.28
N VAL A 414 3.88 7.18 -8.16
CA VAL A 414 4.03 8.40 -7.34
C VAL A 414 4.29 8.03 -5.87
N ALA A 415 3.69 6.94 -5.38
CA ALA A 415 3.90 6.46 -4.02
C ALA A 415 5.36 6.06 -3.74
N SER A 416 6.16 5.72 -4.74
CA SER A 416 7.50 5.10 -4.55
C SER A 416 8.71 5.98 -4.84
N VAL A 417 8.51 7.23 -5.30
CA VAL A 417 9.62 8.05 -5.85
C VAL A 417 9.88 9.35 -5.05
N SER A 418 9.11 9.63 -4.00
CA SER A 418 9.40 10.74 -3.07
C SER A 418 9.52 10.27 -1.61
N VAL A 419 10.67 10.59 -1.05
CA VAL A 419 11.03 10.74 0.38
C VAL A 419 10.18 9.99 1.43
N GLY A 420 10.72 8.87 1.91
CA GLY A 420 10.40 8.31 3.23
C GLY A 420 9.05 7.58 3.36
N ALA A 421 8.99 6.60 4.25
CA ALA A 421 7.81 5.75 4.51
C ALA A 421 6.50 6.52 4.84
N ALA A 422 6.59 7.83 5.13
CA ALA A 422 5.46 8.72 5.33
C ALA A 422 4.70 9.01 4.01
N GLU A 423 5.40 9.38 2.93
CA GLU A 423 4.82 9.88 1.68
C GLU A 423 4.10 8.78 0.86
N LEU A 424 4.53 7.51 0.97
CA LEU A 424 3.81 6.32 0.48
C LEU A 424 2.36 6.25 0.97
N GLY A 425 2.09 6.77 2.18
CA GLY A 425 0.73 6.77 2.76
C GLY A 425 -0.15 7.87 2.19
N VAL A 426 0.46 9.02 1.89
CA VAL A 426 -0.24 10.25 1.54
C VAL A 426 -0.68 10.22 0.08
N GLY A 427 0.14 9.71 -0.84
CA GLY A 427 -0.22 9.57 -2.25
C GLY A 427 -1.33 8.53 -2.50
N ILE A 428 -1.29 7.42 -1.77
CA ILE A 428 -2.29 6.34 -1.84
C ILE A 428 -3.62 6.79 -1.20
N ASP A 429 -3.57 7.42 -0.01
CA ASP A 429 -4.77 7.95 0.67
C ASP A 429 -5.44 9.08 -0.13
N SER A 430 -4.66 9.99 -0.73
CA SER A 430 -5.20 11.13 -1.50
C SER A 430 -5.85 10.71 -2.82
N TYR A 431 -5.29 9.70 -3.51
CA TYR A 431 -5.87 9.13 -4.73
C TYR A 431 -7.15 8.32 -4.45
N ILE A 432 -7.11 7.44 -3.43
CA ILE A 432 -8.26 6.62 -3.05
C ILE A 432 -9.42 7.49 -2.54
N ASN A 433 -9.13 8.51 -1.74
CA ASN A 433 -10.14 9.41 -1.18
C ASN A 433 -10.52 10.57 -2.11
N LYS A 434 -10.01 10.62 -3.36
CA LYS A 434 -10.29 11.67 -4.36
C LYS A 434 -10.20 13.09 -3.77
N ARG A 435 -9.19 13.36 -2.95
CA ARG A 435 -9.02 14.67 -2.33
C ARG A 435 -8.67 15.72 -3.40
N PRO A 436 -9.10 16.98 -3.24
CA PRO A 436 -8.71 18.05 -4.16
C PRO A 436 -7.17 18.08 -4.28
N GLU A 437 -6.64 18.25 -5.49
CA GLU A 437 -5.20 18.24 -5.84
C GLU A 437 -4.53 16.88 -6.11
N ALA A 438 -5.24 15.75 -5.96
CA ALA A 438 -4.70 14.43 -6.30
C ALA A 438 -4.16 14.34 -7.75
N ASP A 439 -4.89 14.94 -8.70
CA ASP A 439 -4.52 14.94 -10.13
C ASP A 439 -3.23 15.73 -10.42
N LYS A 440 -2.97 16.79 -9.63
CA LYS A 440 -1.77 17.63 -9.78
C LYS A 440 -0.52 16.89 -9.32
N LEU A 441 -0.59 16.21 -8.17
CA LEU A 441 0.49 15.38 -7.63
C LEU A 441 0.83 14.18 -8.55
N ILE A 442 -0.16 13.64 -9.25
CA ILE A 442 0.01 12.58 -10.26
C ILE A 442 0.76 13.10 -11.50
N SER A 443 0.39 14.28 -11.99
CA SER A 443 0.98 14.86 -13.21
C SER A 443 2.45 15.27 -13.04
N GLU A 444 2.82 15.81 -11.89
CA GLU A 444 4.19 16.27 -11.60
C GLU A 444 5.15 15.09 -11.32
N GLY A 445 4.66 13.99 -10.74
CA GLY A 445 5.45 12.78 -10.49
C GLY A 445 5.83 12.02 -11.77
N THR A 446 4.93 11.96 -12.75
CA THR A 446 5.09 11.14 -13.97
C THR A 446 6.24 11.63 -14.89
N ALA A 447 6.57 12.92 -14.86
CA ALA A 447 7.58 13.52 -15.75
C ALA A 447 9.04 13.25 -15.33
N LYS A 448 9.30 12.73 -14.12
CA LYS A 448 10.66 12.49 -13.60
C LYS A 448 11.06 11.00 -13.52
N THR A 449 10.17 10.06 -13.85
CA THR A 449 10.32 8.64 -13.46
C THR A 449 10.86 7.70 -14.54
N PHE A 450 11.23 8.18 -15.73
CA PHE A 450 11.83 7.33 -16.76
C PHE A 450 13.36 7.11 -16.61
N VAL A 451 13.89 7.21 -15.39
CA VAL A 451 15.25 6.77 -15.08
C VAL A 451 15.16 5.49 -14.25
N PRO A 452 15.73 4.37 -14.70
CA PRO A 452 15.82 3.17 -13.87
C PRO A 452 16.63 3.51 -12.60
N LEU A 453 15.99 3.44 -11.44
CA LEU A 453 16.59 3.71 -10.12
C LEU A 453 17.51 2.55 -9.66
N PHE A 454 18.37 2.04 -10.55
CA PHE A 454 19.44 1.06 -10.26
C PHE A 454 20.63 1.18 -11.23
N THR A 455 21.01 2.40 -11.65
CA THR A 455 22.29 2.65 -12.33
C THR A 455 23.37 3.08 -11.34
N SER A 456 23.76 2.19 -10.43
CA SER A 456 24.99 2.36 -9.64
C SER A 456 25.72 1.03 -9.57
N GLY A 457 26.28 0.64 -10.72
CA GLY A 457 27.06 -0.58 -10.80
C GLY A 457 27.57 -0.98 -12.18
N LEU A 458 27.66 -0.07 -13.15
CA LEU A 458 28.40 -0.31 -14.40
C LEU A 458 29.01 1.03 -14.85
N GLY A 459 30.34 1.07 -14.97
CA GLY A 459 31.05 2.24 -15.46
C GLY A 459 30.74 2.54 -16.93
N ASN A 460 30.62 3.82 -17.24
CA ASN A 460 30.85 4.45 -18.54
C ASN A 460 30.43 3.67 -19.81
N ALA A 461 29.13 3.48 -20.01
CA ALA A 461 28.58 3.36 -21.36
C ALA A 461 27.07 3.64 -21.27
N PHE A 462 26.64 4.83 -21.70
CA PHE A 462 25.32 5.20 -22.25
C PHE A 462 25.14 6.71 -22.05
N LYS A 463 25.36 7.49 -23.11
CA LYS A 463 24.94 8.90 -23.16
C LYS A 463 23.41 8.94 -23.37
N PRO A 464 22.65 9.77 -22.65
CA PRO A 464 21.20 9.85 -22.82
C PRO A 464 20.88 10.55 -24.14
N ILE A 465 20.08 9.90 -24.99
CA ILE A 465 19.42 10.54 -26.13
C ILE A 465 18.12 11.14 -25.60
N SER A 466 18.15 12.42 -25.25
CA SER A 466 16.94 13.20 -24.97
C SER A 466 16.47 13.88 -26.26
N SER A 467 15.44 13.35 -26.91
CA SER A 467 14.49 14.13 -27.72
C SER A 467 13.39 13.22 -28.28
N THR A 468 12.17 13.76 -28.34
CA THR A 468 10.93 13.20 -28.93
C THR A 468 10.02 12.35 -28.03
N ILE A 469 9.38 12.99 -27.04
CA ILE A 469 8.02 12.63 -26.62
C ILE A 469 7.20 13.92 -26.56
N SER A 470 6.59 14.30 -27.68
CA SER A 470 5.56 15.33 -27.74
C SER A 470 4.68 15.07 -28.96
N ALA A 471 3.65 14.22 -28.83
CA ALA A 471 2.58 14.17 -29.83
C ALA A 471 1.32 13.39 -29.40
N TRP A 472 0.97 13.25 -28.11
CA TRP A 472 -0.29 12.60 -27.73
C TRP A 472 -0.94 13.24 -26.49
N ALA A 473 -1.10 14.56 -26.53
CA ALA A 473 -2.09 15.26 -25.73
C ALA A 473 -2.51 16.49 -26.53
N PHE A 474 -3.81 16.78 -26.54
CA PHE A 474 -4.52 17.84 -27.29
C PHE A 474 -4.92 17.48 -28.73
N ASN A 475 -6.16 17.01 -28.85
CA ASN A 475 -7.15 17.72 -29.67
C ASN A 475 -8.54 17.55 -29.03
N PRO A 476 -9.43 18.54 -29.21
CA PRO A 476 -10.38 19.04 -28.20
C PRO A 476 -11.49 18.06 -27.77
#